data_AF-A0A520GRZ3-F1
#
_entry.id   AF-A0A520GRZ3-F1
#
_cell.length_a   1.000
_cell.length_b   1.000
_cell.length_c   1.000
_cell.angle_alpha   90.00
_cell.angle_beta   90.00
_cell.angle_gamma   90.00
#
_symmetry.space_group_name_H-M   'P 1'
#
loop_
_entity.id
_entity.type
_entity.pdbx_description
1 polymer ?
#
loop_
_entity_poly.entity_id
_entity_poly.type
_entity_poly.pdbx_seq_one_letter_code
_entity_poly.pdbx_strand_id
1 'polypeptide(L)'
;MQSALNTPSTSRSGTPKTVAAPARDTAGAPSAETLSHYQIIRRNGAVVPFEPSKIAVAMMKAFLAVHGTQGAASASVRETVDTLTQAVVRGLVRSRPGGGTFHIEDVQDQVELGLMRGGHHEIARAYVLYRERRTQERARQVAQETPAAPAL
;
A
#
# COMPACT_ATOMS: atom_id res chain seq x y z
N MET A 1 3.08 37.82 -72.65
CA MET A 1 3.79 37.71 -71.36
C MET A 1 3.28 38.83 -70.45
N GLN A 2 2.13 38.65 -69.79
CA GLN A 2 1.47 39.67 -68.96
C GLN A 2 1.73 39.37 -67.48
N SER A 3 2.34 40.34 -66.79
CA SER A 3 2.63 40.32 -65.36
C SER A 3 1.44 40.87 -64.58
N ALA A 4 0.81 40.04 -63.76
CA ALA A 4 -0.25 40.47 -62.85
C ALA A 4 0.31 40.66 -61.43
N LEU A 5 0.16 41.89 -60.91
CA LEU A 5 0.31 42.26 -59.51
C LEU A 5 -0.85 41.70 -58.70
N ASN A 6 -0.59 41.15 -57.51
CA ASN A 6 -1.64 40.95 -56.51
C ASN A 6 -1.08 41.05 -55.08
N THR A 7 -1.64 41.99 -54.32
CA THR A 7 -1.63 42.14 -52.85
C THR A 7 -3.06 42.59 -52.49
N PRO A 8 -3.56 42.58 -51.24
CA PRO A 8 -3.19 41.87 -49.99
C PRO A 8 -4.38 41.07 -49.40
N SER A 9 -4.18 40.32 -48.31
CA SER A 9 -5.26 40.09 -47.32
C SER A 9 -4.74 39.66 -45.95
N THR A 10 -5.25 40.39 -44.96
CA THR A 10 -5.02 40.35 -43.52
C THR A 10 -5.82 39.23 -42.83
N SER A 11 -5.43 38.94 -41.58
CA SER A 11 -6.18 38.27 -40.51
C SER A 11 -6.01 36.75 -40.36
N ARG A 12 -5.16 36.37 -39.40
CA ARG A 12 -5.32 35.13 -38.61
C ARG A 12 -5.40 35.49 -37.13
N SER A 13 -6.62 35.71 -36.65
CA SER A 13 -6.99 35.53 -35.26
C SER A 13 -7.55 34.11 -35.11
N GLY A 14 -6.92 33.32 -34.24
CA GLY A 14 -7.33 31.95 -33.98
C GLY A 14 -6.47 31.35 -32.88
N THR A 15 -6.79 31.67 -31.64
CA THR A 15 -6.42 30.83 -30.50
C THR A 15 -7.14 29.48 -30.62
N PRO A 16 -6.45 28.37 -30.34
CA PRO A 16 -7.13 27.34 -29.56
C PRO A 16 -6.29 26.90 -28.37
N LYS A 17 -6.98 26.91 -27.22
CA LYS A 17 -6.96 25.89 -26.17
C LYS A 17 -5.59 25.34 -25.76
N THR A 18 -5.15 25.82 -24.62
CA THR A 18 -4.42 25.06 -23.59
C THR A 18 -4.95 23.63 -23.51
N VAL A 19 -4.28 22.71 -24.18
CA VAL A 19 -4.37 21.28 -23.88
C VAL A 19 -3.59 21.06 -22.60
N ALA A 20 -4.32 21.03 -21.48
CA ALA A 20 -3.81 20.49 -20.24
C ALA A 20 -3.34 19.05 -20.52
N ALA A 21 -2.01 18.88 -20.53
CA ALA A 21 -1.39 17.57 -20.59
C ALA A 21 -1.89 16.75 -19.39
N PRO A 22 -2.20 15.46 -19.57
CA PRO A 22 -2.57 14.60 -18.44
C PRO A 22 -1.38 14.55 -17.48
N ALA A 23 -1.70 14.70 -16.19
CA ALA A 23 -0.76 14.60 -15.10
C ALA A 23 0.16 13.40 -15.34
N ARG A 24 1.46 13.68 -15.44
CA ARG A 24 2.48 12.64 -15.33
C ARG A 24 2.23 11.96 -14.00
N ASP A 25 1.93 10.66 -14.04
CA ASP A 25 2.06 9.75 -12.91
C ASP A 25 3.51 9.83 -12.43
N THR A 26 3.82 10.82 -11.59
CA THR A 26 5.01 10.82 -10.77
C THR A 26 4.83 9.65 -9.82
N ALA A 27 5.50 8.53 -10.14
CA ALA A 27 5.66 7.36 -9.29
C ALA A 27 6.50 7.70 -8.04
N GLY A 28 6.10 8.74 -7.30
CA GLY A 28 6.55 9.01 -5.95
C GLY A 28 5.72 8.18 -4.99
N ALA A 29 6.37 7.58 -3.99
CA ALA A 29 5.64 7.01 -2.87
C ALA A 29 4.68 8.05 -2.27
N PRO A 30 3.46 7.66 -1.85
CA PRO A 30 2.51 8.61 -1.28
C PRO A 30 3.12 9.28 -0.04
N SER A 31 3.05 10.61 0.00
CA SER A 31 3.55 11.44 1.10
C SER A 31 2.83 11.07 2.40
N ALA A 32 3.51 11.22 3.55
CA ALA A 32 2.92 10.95 4.87
C ALA A 32 1.61 11.75 5.13
N GLU A 33 1.48 12.93 4.53
CA GLU A 33 0.25 13.74 4.58
C GLU A 33 -0.92 13.09 3.84
N THR A 34 -0.68 12.51 2.65
CA THR A 34 -1.71 11.78 1.91
C THR A 34 -2.20 10.56 2.69
N LEU A 35 -1.29 9.92 3.43
CA LEU A 35 -1.60 8.73 4.23
C LEU A 35 -2.43 9.02 5.50
N SER A 36 -2.44 10.27 5.97
CA SER A 36 -3.17 10.69 7.17
C SER A 36 -4.70 10.63 7.00
N HIS A 37 -5.19 10.59 5.76
CA HIS A 37 -6.60 10.43 5.44
C HIS A 37 -7.08 8.96 5.40
N TYR A 38 -6.20 8.01 5.72
CA TYR A 38 -6.50 6.59 5.68
C TYR A 38 -6.59 5.96 7.07
N GLN A 39 -7.57 5.07 7.20
CA GLN A 39 -7.84 4.34 8.43
C GLN A 39 -7.99 2.85 8.14
N ILE A 40 -7.73 2.02 9.15
CA ILE A 40 -7.90 0.57 9.10
C ILE A 40 -8.99 0.16 10.08
N ILE A 41 -9.97 -0.59 9.58
CA ILE A 41 -10.96 -1.30 10.36
C ILE A 41 -10.39 -2.68 10.68
N ARG A 42 -10.11 -2.93 11.96
CA ARG A 42 -9.63 -4.24 12.45
C ARG A 42 -10.78 -5.25 12.50
N ARG A 43 -10.47 -6.54 12.60
CA ARG A 43 -11.46 -7.64 12.73
C ARG A 43 -12.43 -7.48 13.90
N ASN A 44 -12.03 -6.76 14.96
CA ASN A 44 -12.88 -6.47 16.12
C ASN A 44 -13.73 -5.19 15.96
N GLY A 45 -13.78 -4.60 14.76
CA GLY A 45 -14.51 -3.36 14.48
C GLY A 45 -13.79 -2.08 14.88
N ALA A 46 -12.66 -2.16 15.60
CA ALA A 46 -11.92 -0.97 16.00
C ALA A 46 -11.23 -0.30 14.80
N VAL A 47 -11.40 1.02 14.71
CA VAL A 47 -10.76 1.86 13.69
C VAL A 47 -9.44 2.40 14.22
N VAL A 48 -8.37 2.24 13.44
CA VAL A 48 -7.02 2.73 13.78
C VAL A 48 -6.42 3.49 12.60
N PRO A 49 -5.48 4.42 12.82
CA PRO A 49 -4.78 5.09 11.72
C PRO A 49 -4.03 4.08 10.83
N PHE A 50 -3.94 4.39 9.54
CA PHE A 50 -3.12 3.60 8.62
C PHE A 50 -1.63 3.91 8.83
N GLU A 51 -0.87 2.89 9.24
CA GLU A 51 0.57 3.01 9.49
C GLU A 51 1.37 2.04 8.60
N PRO A 52 2.04 2.53 7.53
CA PRO A 52 2.89 1.70 6.68
C PRO A 52 3.98 0.94 7.44
N SER A 53 4.51 1.52 8.52
CA SER A 53 5.53 0.91 9.36
C SER A 53 5.07 -0.43 9.96
N LYS A 54 3.76 -0.62 10.21
CA LYS A 54 3.21 -1.90 10.69
C LYS A 54 3.30 -2.99 9.62
N ILE A 55 3.17 -2.63 8.34
CA ILE A 55 3.33 -3.54 7.21
C ILE A 55 4.79 -3.97 7.10
N ALA A 56 5.74 -3.02 7.14
CA ALA A 56 7.17 -3.32 7.09
C ALA A 56 7.60 -4.27 8.22
N VAL A 57 7.13 -4.03 9.46
CA VAL A 57 7.42 -4.92 10.59
C VAL A 57 6.84 -6.32 10.38
N ALA A 58 5.63 -6.43 9.86
CA ALA A 58 5.00 -7.73 9.59
C ALA A 58 5.74 -8.49 8.47
N MET A 59 6.14 -7.80 7.41
CA MET A 59 6.97 -8.37 6.34
C MET A 59 8.31 -8.85 6.91
N MET A 60 9.01 -8.02 7.69
CA MET A 60 10.29 -8.40 8.31
C MET A 60 10.16 -9.66 9.18
N LYS A 61 9.06 -9.81 9.93
CA LYS A 61 8.80 -11.04 10.71
C LYS A 61 8.61 -12.27 9.83
N ALA A 62 7.98 -12.14 8.67
CA ALA A 62 7.86 -13.24 7.72
C ALA A 62 9.22 -13.62 7.11
N PHE A 63 10.06 -12.64 6.78
CA PHE A 63 11.43 -12.88 6.33
C PHE A 63 12.27 -13.59 7.40
N LEU A 64 12.21 -13.12 8.65
CA LEU A 64 12.86 -13.75 9.82
C LEU A 64 12.43 -15.21 10.00
N ALA A 65 11.16 -15.53 9.78
CA ALA A 65 10.64 -16.88 9.93
C ALA A 65 11.19 -17.87 8.90
N VAL A 66 11.62 -17.40 7.73
CA VAL A 66 12.16 -18.25 6.65
C VAL A 66 13.70 -18.25 6.65
N HIS A 67 14.32 -17.08 6.77
CA HIS A 67 15.77 -16.92 6.62
C HIS A 67 16.53 -16.90 7.97
N GLY A 68 15.80 -16.98 9.09
CA GLY A 68 16.37 -16.84 10.43
C GLY A 68 16.90 -15.43 10.72
N THR A 69 17.50 -15.26 11.89
CA THR A 69 18.03 -13.97 12.36
C THR A 69 19.22 -13.48 11.54
N GLN A 70 20.02 -14.39 10.97
CA GLN A 70 21.17 -14.02 10.15
C GLN A 70 20.78 -13.46 8.78
N GLY A 71 19.72 -13.97 8.15
CA GLY A 71 19.25 -13.43 6.87
C GLY A 71 18.55 -12.08 6.98
N ALA A 72 17.78 -11.87 8.05
CA ALA A 72 16.97 -10.64 8.23
C ALA A 72 17.77 -9.40 8.67
N ALA A 73 19.01 -9.58 9.17
CA ALA A 73 19.89 -8.46 9.48
C ALA A 73 20.54 -7.83 8.24
N SER A 74 20.43 -8.48 7.08
CA SER A 74 21.02 -8.00 5.83
C SER A 74 20.36 -6.71 5.34
N ALA A 75 21.18 -5.77 4.87
CA ALA A 75 20.70 -4.53 4.22
C ALA A 75 19.80 -4.82 3.01
N SER A 76 20.12 -5.86 2.24
CA SER A 76 19.33 -6.27 1.07
C SER A 76 17.92 -6.72 1.43
N VAL A 77 17.74 -7.41 2.57
CA VAL A 77 16.40 -7.79 3.05
C VAL A 77 15.62 -6.56 3.49
N ARG A 78 16.25 -5.60 4.16
CA ARG A 78 15.59 -4.35 4.56
C ARG A 78 15.12 -3.55 3.34
N GLU A 79 15.96 -3.45 2.31
CA GLU A 79 15.62 -2.79 1.04
C GLU A 79 14.47 -3.49 0.31
N THR A 80 14.50 -4.83 0.28
CA THR A 80 13.41 -5.64 -0.29
C THR A 80 12.10 -5.41 0.47
N VAL A 81 12.13 -5.43 1.81
CA VAL A 81 10.96 -5.18 2.65
C VAL A 81 10.41 -3.77 2.44
N ASP A 82 11.29 -2.77 2.33
CA ASP A 82 10.85 -1.39 2.07
C ASP A 82 10.19 -1.27 0.69
N THR A 83 10.82 -1.83 -0.35
CA THR A 83 10.27 -1.84 -1.73
C THR A 83 8.89 -2.51 -1.78
N LEU A 84 8.75 -3.67 -1.14
CA LEU A 84 7.48 -4.38 -1.05
C LEU A 84 6.45 -3.57 -0.26
N THR A 85 6.83 -2.98 0.87
CA THR A 85 5.94 -2.14 1.68
C THR A 85 5.40 -0.97 0.85
N GLN A 86 6.28 -0.26 0.14
CA GLN A 86 5.86 0.82 -0.73
C GLN A 86 4.93 0.35 -1.86
N ALA A 87 5.19 -0.83 -2.44
CA ALA A 87 4.32 -1.41 -3.47
C ALA A 87 2.91 -1.70 -2.94
N VAL A 88 2.81 -2.26 -1.72
CA VAL A 88 1.53 -2.50 -1.04
C VAL A 88 0.80 -1.19 -0.78
N VAL A 89 1.48 -0.20 -0.21
CA VAL A 89 0.90 1.10 0.08
C VAL A 89 0.38 1.77 -1.20
N ARG A 90 1.17 1.75 -2.29
CA ARG A 90 0.73 2.27 -3.59
C ARG A 90 -0.49 1.53 -4.13
N GLY A 91 -0.55 0.20 -3.96
CA GLY A 91 -1.72 -0.61 -4.34
C GLY A 91 -2.99 -0.19 -3.59
N LEU A 92 -2.88 -0.02 -2.26
CA LEU A 92 -3.98 0.42 -1.41
C LEU A 92 -4.46 1.84 -1.76
N VAL A 93 -3.53 2.80 -1.83
CA VAL A 93 -3.84 4.20 -2.15
C VAL A 93 -4.49 4.33 -3.53
N ARG A 94 -4.00 3.59 -4.53
CA ARG A 94 -4.59 3.59 -5.88
C ARG A 94 -6.03 3.09 -5.90
N SER A 95 -6.38 2.14 -5.03
CA SER A 95 -7.76 1.65 -4.91
C SER A 95 -8.72 2.67 -4.29
N ARG A 96 -8.20 3.65 -3.54
CA ARG A 96 -8.97 4.69 -2.85
C ARG A 96 -8.23 6.04 -2.90
N PRO A 97 -8.23 6.75 -4.04
CA PRO A 97 -7.45 7.98 -4.21
C PRO A 97 -7.93 9.17 -3.35
N GLY A 98 -9.17 9.13 -2.84
CA GLY A 98 -9.76 10.18 -2.01
C GLY A 98 -9.63 9.98 -0.49
N GLY A 99 -8.84 9.00 -0.04
CA GLY A 99 -8.81 8.61 1.37
C GLY A 99 -9.90 7.59 1.74
N GLY A 100 -9.97 7.24 3.02
CA GLY A 100 -11.03 6.40 3.57
C GLY A 100 -10.53 5.22 4.40
N THR A 101 -11.44 4.28 4.67
CA THR A 101 -11.19 3.11 5.52
C THR A 101 -10.90 1.87 4.69
N PHE A 102 -9.85 1.13 5.04
CA PHE A 102 -9.61 -0.24 4.58
C PHE A 102 -9.96 -1.25 5.66
N HIS A 103 -10.44 -2.42 5.25
CA HIS A 103 -10.44 -3.55 6.17
C HIS A 103 -9.01 -4.06 6.33
N ILE A 104 -8.69 -4.58 7.50
CA ILE A 104 -7.37 -5.20 7.75
C ILE A 104 -7.13 -6.42 6.82
N GLU A 105 -8.17 -7.03 6.27
CA GLU A 105 -8.05 -8.07 5.25
C GLU A 105 -7.57 -7.50 3.91
N ASP A 106 -8.09 -6.33 3.47
CA ASP A 106 -7.63 -5.66 2.24
C ASP A 106 -6.10 -5.44 2.26
N VAL A 107 -5.57 -5.05 3.42
CA VAL A 107 -4.13 -4.85 3.62
C VAL A 107 -3.37 -6.17 3.53
N GLN A 108 -3.89 -7.23 4.14
CA GLN A 108 -3.28 -8.57 4.08
C GLN A 108 -3.24 -9.10 2.64
N ASP A 109 -4.33 -8.96 1.90
CA ASP A 109 -4.42 -9.39 0.51
C ASP A 109 -3.42 -8.64 -0.38
N GLN A 110 -3.24 -7.33 -0.16
CA GLN A 110 -2.23 -6.56 -0.88
C GLN A 110 -0.80 -6.98 -0.51
N VAL A 111 -0.54 -7.34 0.76
CA VAL A 111 0.77 -7.89 1.17
C VAL A 111 1.05 -9.21 0.50
N GLU A 112 0.09 -10.13 0.48
CA GLU A 112 0.22 -11.42 -0.19
C GLU A 112 0.45 -11.24 -1.69
N LEU A 113 -0.34 -10.37 -2.34
CA LEU A 113 -0.19 -10.05 -3.74
C LEU A 113 1.19 -9.43 -4.04
N GLY A 114 1.68 -8.53 -3.19
CA GLY A 114 3.00 -7.93 -3.30
C GLY A 114 4.13 -8.97 -3.21
N LEU A 115 4.04 -9.89 -2.25
CA LEU A 115 5.00 -10.98 -2.09
C LEU A 115 4.97 -11.95 -3.27
N MET A 116 3.79 -12.32 -3.76
CA MET A 116 3.64 -13.19 -4.94
C MET A 116 4.21 -12.55 -6.21
N ARG A 117 3.94 -11.26 -6.43
CA ARG A 117 4.48 -10.51 -7.59
C ARG A 117 5.99 -10.33 -7.52
N GLY A 118 6.56 -10.20 -6.32
CA GLY A 118 8.00 -10.16 -6.11
C GLY A 118 8.70 -11.52 -6.22
N GLY A 119 7.96 -12.61 -6.48
CA GLY A 119 8.51 -13.97 -6.53
C GLY A 119 8.85 -14.56 -5.16
N HIS A 120 8.50 -13.89 -4.06
CA HIS A 120 8.79 -14.31 -2.70
C HIS A 120 7.75 -15.32 -2.16
N HIS A 121 7.52 -16.41 -2.90
CA HIS A 121 6.46 -17.38 -2.61
C HIS A 121 6.64 -18.07 -1.24
N GLU A 122 7.87 -18.36 -0.84
CA GLU A 122 8.16 -18.93 0.48
C GLU A 122 7.84 -17.96 1.62
N ILE A 123 8.12 -16.66 1.43
CA ILE A 123 7.79 -15.62 2.41
C ILE A 123 6.28 -15.41 2.48
N ALA A 124 5.57 -15.44 1.35
CA ALA A 124 4.11 -15.38 1.32
C ALA A 124 3.48 -16.51 2.17
N ARG A 125 3.96 -17.75 2.00
CA ARG A 125 3.50 -18.89 2.82
C ARG A 125 3.81 -18.68 4.31
N ALA A 126 5.02 -18.25 4.65
CA ALA A 126 5.39 -17.97 6.03
C ALA A 126 4.57 -16.82 6.64
N TYR A 127 4.22 -15.80 5.85
CA TYR A 127 3.35 -14.71 6.27
C TYR A 127 1.95 -15.20 6.61
N VAL A 128 1.35 -16.07 5.77
CA VAL A 128 0.04 -16.70 6.04
C VAL A 128 0.07 -17.48 7.36
N LEU A 129 1.09 -18.32 7.56
CA LEU A 129 1.25 -19.07 8.82
C LEU A 129 1.45 -18.15 10.03
N TYR A 130 2.19 -17.06 9.87
CA TYR A 130 2.39 -16.08 10.93
C TYR A 130 1.09 -15.37 11.33
N ARG A 131 0.25 -14.94 10.37
CA ARG A 131 -1.04 -14.30 10.70
C ARG A 131 -2.02 -15.27 11.37
N GLU A 132 -1.98 -16.55 11.01
CA GLU A 132 -2.79 -17.59 11.64
C GLU A 132 -2.37 -17.79 13.09
N ARG A 133 -1.07 -17.95 13.35
CA ARG A 133 -0.52 -18.03 14.72
C ARG A 133 -0.91 -16.81 15.55
N ARG A 134 -0.78 -15.59 15.02
CA ARG A 134 -1.22 -14.36 15.72
C ARG A 134 -2.73 -14.27 15.94
N THR A 135 -3.53 -14.90 15.08
CA THR A 135 -4.98 -15.00 15.29
C THR A 135 -5.29 -15.98 16.42
N GLN A 136 -4.62 -17.14 16.45
CA GLN A 136 -4.75 -18.12 17.53
C GLN A 136 -4.25 -17.58 18.88
N GLU A 137 -3.12 -16.87 18.91
CA GLU A 137 -2.59 -16.25 20.13
C GLU A 137 -3.59 -15.26 20.75
N ARG A 138 -4.21 -14.41 19.93
CA ARG A 138 -5.24 -13.47 20.41
C ARG A 138 -6.49 -14.20 20.89
N ALA A 139 -6.94 -15.24 20.20
CA ALA A 139 -8.06 -16.05 20.65
C ALA A 139 -7.80 -16.71 22.01
N ARG A 140 -6.56 -17.17 22.25
CA ARG A 140 -6.14 -17.74 23.55
C ARG A 140 -6.07 -16.68 24.66
N GLN A 141 -5.60 -15.47 24.35
CA GLN A 141 -5.57 -14.36 25.32
C GLN A 141 -6.98 -13.92 25.74
N VAL A 142 -7.92 -13.78 24.79
CA VAL A 142 -9.32 -13.44 25.09
C VAL A 142 -9.99 -14.52 25.97
N ALA A 143 -9.65 -15.79 25.76
CA ALA A 143 -10.17 -16.88 26.59
C ALA A 143 -9.63 -16.89 28.03
N GLN A 144 -8.42 -16.36 28.27
CA GLN A 144 -7.82 -16.26 29.62
C GLN A 144 -8.28 -15.02 30.40
N GLU A 145 -8.74 -13.97 29.71
CA GLU A 145 -9.15 -12.71 30.34
C GLU A 145 -10.65 -12.64 30.70
N THR A 146 -11.45 -13.70 30.45
CA THR A 146 -12.84 -13.77 30.93
C THR A 146 -12.83 -14.26 32.39
N PRO A 147 -13.06 -13.40 33.41
CA PRO A 147 -13.12 -13.85 34.79
C PRO A 147 -14.41 -14.64 35.00
N ALA A 148 -14.32 -15.74 35.74
CA ALA A 148 -15.48 -16.45 36.27
C ALA A 148 -16.44 -15.44 36.92
N ALA A 149 -17.71 -15.48 36.52
CA ALA A 149 -18.77 -14.65 37.07
C ALA A 149 -18.74 -14.71 38.62
N PRO A 150 -19.01 -13.60 39.33
CA PRO A 150 -19.23 -13.68 40.76
C PRO A 150 -20.51 -14.50 40.96
N ALA A 151 -20.36 -15.68 41.57
CA ALA A 151 -21.50 -16.43 42.06
C ALA A 151 -22.20 -15.59 43.14
N LEU A 152 -23.48 -15.31 42.92
CA LEU A 152 -24.42 -14.82 43.93
C LEU A 152 -25.35 -15.98 44.31
#